data_AF-A0A355H559-F1
#
_entry.id   AF-A0A355H559-F1
#
_cell.length_a   1.000
_cell.length_b   1.000
_cell.length_c   1.000
_cell.angle_alpha   90.00
_cell.angle_beta   90.00
_cell.angle_gamma   90.00
#
_symmetry.space_group_name_H-M   'P 1'
#
loop_
_entity.id
_entity.type
_entity.pdbx_description
1 polymer ?
#
loop_
_entity_poly.entity_id
_entity_poly.type
_entity_poly.pdbx_seq_one_letter_code
_entity_poly.pdbx_strand_id
1 'polypeptide(L)' 'PGMMTGQILAGVSPGEAVRYQIMMIFVIASTAALGATMVVVLAFRALFNSRHQLLLERLRSVT' A
#
# COMPACT_ATOMS: atom_id res chain seq x y z
N PRO A 1 14.14 -8.11 -13.20
CA PRO A 1 14.33 -7.01 -14.18
C PRO A 1 13.44 -7.24 -15.42
N GLY A 2 12.20 -6.73 -15.37
CA GLY A 2 11.18 -7.07 -16.38
C GLY A 2 10.55 -5.86 -17.06
N MET A 3 10.11 -4.87 -16.29
CA MET A 3 9.38 -3.71 -16.82
C MET A 3 10.31 -2.70 -17.50
N MET A 4 11.34 -2.21 -16.78
CA MET A 4 12.26 -1.19 -17.31
C MET A 4 13.09 -1.71 -18.50
N THR A 5 13.64 -2.93 -18.41
CA THR A 5 14.37 -3.57 -19.52
C THR A 5 13.44 -3.87 -20.70
N GLY A 6 12.19 -4.29 -20.44
CA GLY A 6 11.19 -4.52 -21.48
C GLY A 6 10.80 -3.25 -22.23
N GLN A 7 10.66 -2.13 -21.53
CA GLN A 7 10.43 -0.81 -22.15
C GLN A 7 11.59 -0.39 -23.04
N ILE A 8 12.83 -0.58 -22.58
CA ILE A 8 14.03 -0.24 -23.38
C ILE A 8 14.10 -1.11 -24.65
N LEU A 9 13.85 -2.42 -24.54
CA LEU A 9 13.81 -3.32 -25.71
C LEU A 9 12.64 -2.99 -26.67
N ALA A 10 11.55 -2.43 -26.15
CA ALA A 10 10.42 -1.93 -26.95
C ALA A 10 10.69 -0.56 -27.61
N GLY A 11 11.90 0.00 -27.47
CA GLY A 11 12.30 1.26 -28.09
C GLY A 11 12.07 2.51 -27.26
N VAL A 12 11.66 2.38 -25.99
CA VAL A 12 11.59 3.51 -25.05
C VAL A 12 13.01 3.94 -24.68
N SER A 13 13.28 5.25 -24.67
CA SER A 13 14.60 5.73 -24.28
C SER A 13 14.92 5.35 -22.82
N PRO A 14 16.18 4.99 -22.50
CA PRO A 14 16.55 4.61 -21.13
C PRO A 14 16.22 5.67 -20.09
N GLY A 15 16.33 6.95 -20.45
CA GLY A 15 15.98 8.07 -19.57
C GLY A 15 14.49 8.08 -19.18
N GLU A 16 13.61 7.82 -20.14
CA GLU A 16 12.18 7.75 -19.88
C GLU A 16 11.81 6.51 -19.06
N ALA A 17 12.37 5.35 -19.41
CA ALA A 17 12.13 4.09 -18.67
C ALA A 17 12.50 4.22 -17.17
N VAL A 18 13.61 4.90 -16.86
CA VAL A 18 14.04 5.14 -15.47
C VAL A 18 13.08 6.09 -14.73
N ARG A 19 12.62 7.17 -15.38
CA ARG A 19 11.66 8.11 -14.76
C ARG A 19 10.35 7.44 -14.40
N TYR A 20 9.80 6.64 -15.32
CA TYR A 20 8.60 5.85 -15.06
C TYR A 20 8.81 4.85 -13.93
N GLN A 21 9.97 4.18 -13.89
CA GLN A 21 10.29 3.22 -12.83
C GLN A 21 10.35 3.89 -11.45
N ILE A 22 10.94 5.09 -11.34
CA ILE A 22 10.98 5.87 -10.10
C ILE A 22 9.56 6.25 -9.65
N MET A 23 8.74 6.75 -10.58
CA MET A 23 7.34 7.09 -10.29
C MET A 23 6.56 5.87 -9.76
N MET A 24 6.73 4.70 -10.39
CA MET A 24 6.10 3.46 -9.97
C MET A 24 6.50 3.05 -8.54
N ILE A 25 7.78 3.19 -8.17
CA ILE A 25 8.23 2.86 -6.81
C ILE A 25 7.56 3.79 -5.79
N PHE A 26 7.41 5.08 -6.09
CA PHE A 26 6.67 6.00 -5.22
C PHE A 26 5.19 5.63 -5.11
N VAL A 27 4.54 5.23 -6.21
CA VAL A 27 3.14 4.80 -6.19
C VAL A 27 2.96 3.54 -5.35
N ILE A 28 3.83 2.54 -5.53
CA ILE A 28 3.78 1.29 -4.74
C ILE A 28 4.02 1.60 -3.26
N ALA A 29 5.05 2.37 -2.94
CA ALA A 29 5.39 2.73 -1.56
C ALA A 29 4.26 3.53 -0.88
N SER A 30 3.73 4.55 -1.56
CA SER A 30 2.65 5.38 -1.02
C SER A 30 1.35 4.60 -0.86
N THR A 31 0.98 3.77 -1.84
CA THR A 31 -0.23 2.94 -1.76
C THR A 31 -0.11 1.90 -0.64
N ALA A 32 1.06 1.27 -0.48
CA ALA A 32 1.30 0.34 0.61
C ALA A 32 1.22 1.03 1.98
N ALA A 33 1.84 2.20 2.14
CA ALA A 33 1.79 2.97 3.37
C ALA A 33 0.36 3.41 3.71
N LEU A 34 -0.33 4.04 2.76
CA LEU A 34 -1.71 4.49 2.93
C LEU A 34 -2.66 3.33 3.19
N GLY A 35 -2.53 2.23 2.45
CA GLY A 35 -3.34 1.03 2.64
C GLY A 35 -3.16 0.42 4.03
N ALA A 36 -1.91 0.24 4.46
CA ALA A 36 -1.62 -0.29 5.79
C ALA A 36 -2.14 0.63 6.90
N THR A 37 -1.89 1.94 6.81
CA THR A 37 -2.41 2.92 7.78
C THR A 37 -3.94 2.92 7.81
N MET A 38 -4.59 2.90 6.64
CA MET A 38 -6.05 2.90 6.54
C MET A 38 -6.65 1.65 7.19
N VAL A 39 -6.10 0.47 6.91
CA VAL A 39 -6.54 -0.79 7.53
C VAL A 39 -6.37 -0.74 9.05
N VAL A 40 -5.22 -0.27 9.55
CA VAL A 40 -4.96 -0.16 10.99
C VAL A 40 -5.95 0.80 11.66
N VAL A 41 -6.19 1.97 11.08
CA VAL A 41 -7.12 2.97 11.62
C VAL A 41 -8.56 2.42 11.61
N LEU A 42 -8.98 1.77 10.53
CA LEU A 42 -10.31 1.17 10.44
C LEU A 42 -10.49 0.04 11.45
N ALA A 43 -9.49 -0.84 11.58
CA ALA A 43 -9.49 -1.90 12.58
C ALA A 43 -9.56 -1.32 14.00
N PHE A 44 -8.76 -0.28 14.29
CA PHE A 44 -8.81 0.40 15.59
C PHE A 44 -10.20 0.97 15.89
N ARG A 45 -10.81 1.67 14.93
CA ARG A 45 -12.16 2.23 15.09
C ARG A 45 -13.26 1.16 15.22
N ALA A 46 -13.07 -0.02 14.61
CA ALA A 46 -14.05 -1.10 14.67
C ALA A 46 -13.96 -1.92 15.97
N LEU A 47 -12.75 -2.09 16.51
CA LEU A 47 -12.48 -2.99 17.63
C LEU A 47 -12.27 -2.30 18.97
N PHE A 48 -12.03 -0.98 19.02
CA PHE A 48 -11.73 -0.27 20.26
C PHE A 48 -12.82 0.74 20.65
N ASN A 49 -13.00 0.95 21.96
CA ASN A 49 -13.89 1.99 22.49
C ASN A 49 -13.15 3.33 22.68
N SER A 50 -13.87 4.39 23.04
CA SER A 50 -13.29 5.72 23.29
C SER A 50 -12.21 5.77 24.39
N ARG A 51 -12.15 4.74 25.24
CA ARG A 51 -11.12 4.57 26.29
C ARG A 51 -9.92 3.75 25.79
N HIS A 52 -9.81 3.52 24.49
CA HIS A 52 -8.74 2.73 23.85
C HIS A 52 -8.66 1.28 24.38
N GLN A 53 -9.79 0.73 24.84
CA GLN A 53 -9.88 -0.68 25.27
C GLN A 53 -10.40 -1.52 24.11
N LEU A 54 -9.81 -2.70 23.92
CA LEU A 54 -10.24 -3.68 22.94
C LEU A 54 -11.59 -4.31 23.35
N LEU A 55 -12.59 -4.28 22.48
CA LEU A 55 -13.88 -4.96 22.69
C LEU A 55 -13.79 -6.42 22.23
N LEU A 56 -13.57 -7.33 23.18
CA LEU A 56 -13.51 -8.78 22.90
C LEU A 56 -14.79 -9.33 22.26
N GLU A 57 -15.94 -8.72 22.55
CA GLU A 57 -17.22 -9.08 21.92
C GLU A 57 -17.21 -8.86 20.41
N ARG A 58 -16.68 -7.71 19.95
CA ARG A 58 -16.55 -7.41 18.52
C ARG A 58 -15.57 -8.36 17.84
N LEU A 59 -14.48 -8.73 18.52
CA LEU A 59 -13.52 -9.69 18.01
C LEU A 59 -14.13 -11.09 17.81
N ARG A 60 -14.91 -11.58 18.79
CA ARG A 60 -15.61 -12.88 18.68
C ARG A 60 -16.67 -12.89 17.58
N SER A 61 -17.31 -11.77 17.28
CA SER A 61 -18.31 -11.70 16.19
C SER A 61 -17.69 -11.75 14.79
N VAL A 62 -16.38 -11.47 14.67
CA VAL A 62 -15.66 -11.43 13.39
C VAL A 62 -15.04 -12.79 13.04
N THR A 63 -14.86 -13.68 14.03
CA THR A 63 -14.26 -15.02 13.86
C THR A 63 -15.34 -16.08 13.83
#